data_AF-A0AAV0LTD8-F1
#
_entry.id   AF-A0AAV0LTD8-F1
#
_cell.length_a   1.000
_cell.length_b   1.000
_cell.length_c   1.000
_cell.angle_alpha   90.00
_cell.angle_beta   90.00
_cell.angle_gamma   90.00
#
_symmetry.space_group_name_H-M   'P 1'
#
loop_
_entity.id
_entity.type
_entity.pdbx_description
1 polymer ?
#
loop_
_entity_poly.entity_id
_entity_poly.type
_entity_poly.pdbx_seq_one_letter_code
_entity_poly.pdbx_strand_id
1 'polypeptide(L)'
;STFKLNTSSSLFRKKKGSRSIDAGGPDSKFDVYWDLSSARYDSGPEPIDGFYVIVLVDSEIALVLGDLADESAVLSKKLLRAAPAAAKVSLISRHEHCSGSTLYSTKARFSETYGEHDILIKCSGGEGEKHPVLSVCIDKKVVIRVKRLQWNFRGKGP
;
A
#
# COMPACT_ATOMS: atom_id res chain seq x y z
N SER A 1 -3.34 -12.31 -2.92
CA SER A 1 -3.48 -10.88 -2.59
C SER A 1 -2.62 -10.08 -3.54
N THR A 2 -3.22 -9.29 -4.42
CA THR A 2 -2.47 -8.44 -5.37
C THR A 2 -2.06 -7.16 -4.64
N PHE A 3 -0.75 -6.93 -4.52
CA PHE A 3 -0.22 -5.70 -3.93
C PHE A 3 -0.41 -4.55 -4.93
N LYS A 4 -1.07 -3.46 -4.50
CA LYS A 4 -1.34 -2.29 -5.33
C LYS A 4 -0.31 -1.20 -5.01
N LEU A 5 0.64 -0.98 -5.91
CA LEU A 5 1.67 0.05 -5.75
C LEU A 5 1.15 1.40 -6.24
N ASN A 6 1.00 2.36 -5.31
CA ASN A 6 0.71 3.74 -5.67
C ASN A 6 2.02 4.52 -5.92
N THR A 7 2.26 4.87 -7.18
CA THR A 7 3.45 5.61 -7.64
C THR A 7 3.36 7.13 -7.40
N SER A 8 2.22 7.65 -6.91
CA SER A 8 2.04 9.08 -6.64
C SER A 8 2.66 9.56 -5.32
N SER A 9 3.31 8.68 -4.57
CA SER A 9 3.94 9.04 -3.29
C SER A 9 5.21 9.88 -3.49
N SER A 10 5.59 10.65 -2.46
CA SER A 10 6.82 11.46 -2.50
C SER A 10 8.09 10.60 -2.73
N LEU A 11 8.04 9.32 -2.39
CA LEU A 11 9.11 8.34 -2.62
C LEU A 11 9.42 8.18 -4.11
N PHE A 12 8.40 8.15 -4.97
CA PHE A 12 8.55 7.82 -6.39
C PHE A 12 8.59 9.04 -7.31
N ARG A 13 8.82 10.25 -6.76
CA ARG A 13 9.01 11.48 -7.56
C ARG A 13 10.07 11.32 -8.65
N LYS A 14 11.14 10.58 -8.34
CA LYS A 14 12.09 10.10 -9.35
C LYS A 14 11.67 8.71 -9.78
N LYS A 15 11.51 8.48 -11.08
CA LYS A 15 11.12 7.17 -11.61
C LYS A 15 12.11 6.06 -11.25
N LYS A 16 13.38 6.37 -11.02
CA LYS A 16 14.41 5.43 -10.56
C LYS A 16 15.15 6.01 -9.37
N GLY A 17 15.43 5.19 -8.36
CA GLY A 17 16.18 5.66 -7.20
C GLY A 17 16.28 4.64 -6.07
N SER A 18 16.80 5.14 -4.95
CA SER A 18 16.88 4.42 -3.70
C SER A 18 16.66 5.36 -2.51
N ARG A 19 16.18 4.82 -1.39
CA ARG A 19 15.99 5.55 -0.14
C ARG A 19 16.30 4.63 1.04
N SER A 20 17.19 5.08 1.90
CA SER A 20 17.43 4.46 3.21
C SER A 20 16.54 5.13 4.26
N ILE A 21 15.98 4.32 5.17
CA ILE A 21 15.11 4.75 6.27
C ILE A 21 15.64 4.08 7.53
N ASP A 22 16.07 4.89 8.50
CA ASP A 22 16.44 4.40 9.84
C ASP A 22 15.20 4.46 10.74
N ALA A 23 14.72 3.32 11.22
CA ALA A 23 13.54 3.26 12.09
C ALA A 23 13.87 3.45 13.58
N GLY A 24 15.02 4.04 13.90
CA GLY A 24 15.37 4.48 15.26
C GLY A 24 15.90 3.39 16.20
N GLY A 25 16.23 2.19 15.69
CA GLY A 25 16.89 1.11 16.43
C GLY A 25 18.22 0.67 15.81
N PRO A 26 19.11 -0.01 16.56
CA PRO A 26 20.41 -0.47 16.06
C PRO A 26 20.31 -1.48 14.91
N ASP A 27 19.23 -2.26 14.85
CA ASP A 27 18.97 -3.31 13.85
C ASP A 27 17.66 -3.00 13.09
N SER A 28 17.52 -1.77 12.59
CA SER A 28 16.27 -1.36 11.91
C SER A 28 16.54 -0.42 10.76
N LYS A 29 17.47 -0.82 9.90
CA LYS A 29 17.79 -0.10 8.66
C LYS A 29 17.01 -0.71 7.51
N PHE A 30 16.22 0.12 6.85
CA PHE A 30 15.45 -0.25 5.67
C PHE A 30 16.04 0.44 4.45
N ASP A 31 16.38 -0.32 3.41
CA ASP A 31 16.78 0.24 2.12
C ASP A 31 15.74 -0.12 1.06
N VAL A 32 15.17 0.89 0.41
CA VAL A 32 14.18 0.72 -0.66
C VAL A 32 14.82 1.14 -1.97
N TYR A 33 14.77 0.27 -2.97
CA TYR A 33 15.24 0.52 -4.34
C TYR A 33 14.07 0.39 -5.31
N TRP A 34 14.01 1.25 -6.31
CA TRP A 34 12.95 1.19 -7.31
C TRP A 34 13.40 1.64 -8.68
N ASP A 35 12.77 1.06 -9.70
CA ASP A 35 12.81 1.54 -11.07
C ASP A 35 11.42 1.39 -11.70
N LEU A 36 10.81 2.53 -12.01
CA LEU A 36 9.54 2.71 -12.68
C LEU A 36 9.76 3.38 -14.05
N SER A 37 11.01 3.50 -14.52
CA SER A 37 11.35 4.23 -15.75
C SER A 37 10.76 3.58 -17.00
N SER A 38 10.65 2.25 -16.99
CA SER A 38 10.10 1.43 -18.08
C SER A 38 8.71 0.86 -17.75
N ALA A 39 8.09 1.36 -16.67
CA ALA A 39 6.84 0.84 -16.17
C ALA A 39 5.71 1.05 -17.20
N ARG A 40 4.99 -0.02 -17.51
CA ARG A 40 3.77 0.00 -18.33
C ARG A 40 2.55 0.04 -17.41
N TYR A 41 1.52 0.73 -17.85
CA TYR A 41 0.27 0.91 -17.13
C TYR A 41 -0.89 0.55 -18.07
N ASP A 42 -1.95 -0.01 -17.50
CA ASP A 42 -3.23 -0.16 -18.20
C ASP A 42 -4.13 1.03 -17.87
N SER A 43 -5.43 0.83 -17.60
CA SER A 43 -6.39 1.89 -17.26
C SER A 43 -6.20 2.51 -15.87
N GLY A 44 -5.14 2.16 -15.12
CA GLY A 44 -4.94 2.55 -13.73
C GLY A 44 -3.54 3.10 -13.42
N PRO A 45 -3.34 3.72 -12.25
CA PRO A 45 -2.05 4.28 -11.82
C PRO A 45 -1.04 3.20 -11.36
N GLU A 46 -1.44 1.93 -11.43
CA GLU A 46 -0.67 0.78 -10.98
C GLU A 46 0.14 0.21 -12.17
N PRO A 47 1.47 0.04 -12.03
CA PRO A 47 2.27 -0.54 -13.09
C PRO A 47 1.98 -2.04 -13.23
N ILE A 48 1.87 -2.52 -14.46
CA ILE A 48 1.56 -3.92 -14.80
C ILE A 48 2.78 -4.72 -15.28
N ASP A 49 3.81 -4.04 -15.78
CA ASP A 49 5.04 -4.64 -16.33
C ASP A 49 6.17 -3.59 -16.33
N GLY A 50 7.42 -4.03 -16.42
CA GLY A 50 8.59 -3.18 -16.67
C GLY A 50 8.98 -2.30 -15.48
N PHE A 51 8.65 -2.73 -14.27
CA PHE A 51 8.99 -2.04 -13.04
C PHE A 51 9.58 -2.97 -12.00
N TYR A 52 10.35 -2.43 -11.05
CA TYR A 52 10.67 -3.14 -9.81
C TYR A 52 10.64 -2.24 -8.57
N VAL A 53 10.35 -2.85 -7.43
CA VAL A 53 10.60 -2.30 -6.09
C VAL A 53 11.23 -3.40 -5.23
N ILE A 54 12.36 -3.09 -4.58
CA ILE A 54 13.06 -3.99 -3.68
C ILE A 54 13.15 -3.31 -2.31
N VAL A 55 12.82 -4.05 -1.25
CA VAL A 55 13.00 -3.62 0.13
C VAL A 55 13.99 -4.56 0.81
N LEU A 56 14.99 -3.97 1.45
CA LEU A 56 15.96 -4.67 2.27
C LEU A 56 15.78 -4.26 3.72
N VAL A 57 16.00 -5.23 4.61
CA VAL A 57 16.06 -5.04 6.06
C VAL A 57 17.43 -5.56 6.48
N ASP A 58 18.24 -4.71 7.11
CA ASP A 58 19.59 -5.05 7.57
C ASP A 58 20.49 -5.65 6.47
N SER A 59 20.35 -5.14 5.25
CA SER A 59 21.06 -5.59 4.04
C SER A 59 20.63 -6.97 3.49
N GLU A 60 19.52 -7.53 3.97
CA GLU A 60 18.90 -8.73 3.41
C GLU A 60 17.61 -8.39 2.67
N ILE A 61 17.32 -9.05 1.55
CA ILE A 61 16.09 -8.82 0.79
C ILE A 61 14.89 -9.32 1.59
N ALA A 62 13.97 -8.41 1.90
CA ALA A 62 12.71 -8.70 2.57
C ALA A 62 11.52 -8.72 1.60
N LEU A 63 11.57 -7.95 0.51
CA LEU A 63 10.50 -7.88 -0.48
C LEU A 63 11.05 -7.56 -1.86
N VAL A 64 10.51 -8.25 -2.87
CA VAL A 64 10.71 -7.96 -4.29
C VAL A 64 9.33 -7.87 -4.95
N LEU A 65 9.10 -6.80 -5.70
CA LEU A 65 7.87 -6.58 -6.48
C LEU A 65 8.23 -6.21 -7.91
N GLY A 66 7.45 -6.72 -8.87
CA GLY A 66 7.60 -6.43 -10.30
C GLY A 66 8.62 -7.33 -11.00
N ASP A 67 9.03 -6.91 -12.19
CA ASP A 67 9.88 -7.66 -13.11
C ASP A 67 11.34 -7.21 -12.95
N LEU A 68 12.14 -8.07 -12.32
CA LEU A 68 13.59 -7.93 -12.43
C LEU A 68 14.04 -8.58 -13.73
N ALA A 69 14.04 -7.81 -14.82
CA ALA A 69 14.63 -8.24 -16.08
C ALA A 69 16.13 -8.62 -15.94
N ASP A 70 16.79 -8.13 -14.88
CA ASP A 70 18.22 -8.38 -14.61
C ASP A 70 18.47 -8.49 -13.10
N GLU A 71 17.91 -9.54 -12.46
CA GLU A 71 18.20 -9.89 -11.07
C GLU A 71 19.71 -9.91 -10.81
N SER A 72 20.48 -10.47 -11.74
CA SER A 72 21.93 -10.59 -11.61
C SER A 72 22.62 -9.23 -11.49
N ALA A 73 22.32 -8.24 -12.34
CA ALA A 73 23.04 -6.95 -12.31
C ALA A 73 22.68 -6.05 -11.10
N VAL A 74 21.45 -6.12 -10.58
CA VAL A 74 21.02 -5.34 -9.40
C VAL A 74 21.51 -5.99 -8.10
N LEU A 75 21.45 -7.32 -8.01
CA LEU A 75 21.90 -8.08 -6.84
C LEU A 75 23.44 -8.11 -6.74
N SER A 76 24.15 -8.21 -7.87
CA SER A 76 25.62 -8.33 -7.90
C SER A 76 26.38 -7.02 -7.67
N LYS A 77 25.82 -5.87 -8.05
CA LYS A 77 26.61 -4.62 -8.07
C LYS A 77 26.69 -3.89 -6.74
N LYS A 78 25.95 -4.27 -5.69
CA LYS A 78 26.05 -3.61 -4.37
C LYS A 78 25.28 -4.23 -3.19
N LEU A 79 24.41 -5.23 -3.38
CA LEU A 79 23.32 -5.45 -2.42
C LEU A 79 23.38 -6.70 -1.55
N LEU A 80 24.00 -7.83 -1.97
CA LEU A 80 23.85 -9.08 -1.20
C LEU A 80 25.14 -9.83 -0.92
N ARG A 81 25.21 -10.33 0.32
CA ARG A 81 26.18 -11.30 0.80
C ARG A 81 25.65 -12.74 0.78
N ALA A 82 24.34 -12.92 0.57
CA ALA A 82 23.67 -14.22 0.52
C ALA A 82 22.56 -14.22 -0.54
N ALA A 83 22.43 -15.32 -1.28
CA ALA A 83 21.32 -15.53 -2.20
C ALA A 83 19.98 -15.52 -1.43
N PRO A 84 18.89 -14.98 -2.01
CA PRO A 84 17.63 -14.89 -1.30
C PRO A 84 17.08 -16.31 -1.10
N ALA A 85 17.11 -16.80 0.14
CA ALA A 85 16.16 -17.82 0.54
C ALA A 85 14.77 -17.21 0.35
N ALA A 86 13.88 -17.88 -0.39
CA ALA A 86 12.55 -17.37 -0.67
C ALA A 86 11.78 -17.13 0.64
N ALA A 87 11.90 -15.92 1.18
CA ALA A 87 11.25 -15.53 2.42
C ALA A 87 9.74 -15.57 2.15
N LYS A 88 9.01 -16.30 2.99
CA LYS A 88 7.56 -16.36 2.91
C LYS A 88 6.98 -15.04 3.42
N VAL A 89 6.80 -14.08 2.52
CA VAL A 89 6.20 -12.78 2.86
C VAL A 89 4.67 -12.94 2.93
N SER A 90 4.06 -12.34 3.96
CA SER A 90 2.60 -12.28 4.11
C SER A 90 2.17 -10.83 4.32
N LEU A 91 1.11 -10.38 3.63
CA LEU A 91 0.55 -9.06 3.82
C LEU A 91 -0.24 -9.02 5.14
N ILE A 92 0.28 -8.30 6.15
CA ILE A 92 -0.35 -8.23 7.48
C ILE A 92 -1.36 -7.07 7.56
N SER A 93 -1.10 -5.95 6.87
CA SER A 93 -1.98 -4.79 6.91
C SER A 93 -1.94 -3.99 5.60
N ARG A 94 -3.01 -3.26 5.32
CA ARG A 94 -3.14 -2.34 4.19
C ARG A 94 -3.74 -1.03 4.71
N HIS A 95 -3.11 0.09 4.40
CA HIS A 95 -3.61 1.42 4.72
C HIS A 95 -3.73 2.22 3.43
N GLU A 96 -4.92 2.79 3.21
CA GLU A 96 -5.22 3.62 2.04
C GLU A 96 -5.74 4.97 2.50
N HIS A 97 -5.29 6.03 1.84
CA HIS A 97 -5.79 7.38 2.08
C HIS A 97 -6.82 7.74 1.02
N CYS A 98 -8.06 7.99 1.46
CA CYS A 98 -9.18 8.33 0.58
C CYS A 98 -9.68 9.73 0.90
N SER A 99 -9.79 10.60 -0.10
CA SER A 99 -10.30 11.97 0.04
C SER A 99 -11.26 12.31 -1.10
N GLY A 100 -12.18 13.26 -0.86
CA GLY A 100 -13.08 13.79 -1.90
C GLY A 100 -14.32 12.96 -2.25
N SER A 101 -14.41 11.71 -1.80
CA SER A 101 -15.62 10.87 -1.97
C SER A 101 -16.28 10.54 -0.63
N THR A 102 -17.61 10.58 -0.59
CA THR A 102 -18.44 10.12 0.54
C THR A 102 -18.65 8.61 0.54
N LEU A 103 -18.21 7.92 -0.51
CA LEU A 103 -18.38 6.49 -0.70
C LEU A 103 -17.06 5.89 -1.18
N TYR A 104 -16.59 4.88 -0.46
CA TYR A 104 -15.39 4.14 -0.77
C TYR A 104 -15.71 2.65 -0.75
N SER A 105 -15.27 1.93 -1.78
CA SER A 105 -15.52 0.49 -1.94
C SER A 105 -14.21 -0.23 -2.17
N THR A 106 -14.03 -1.36 -1.49
CA THR A 106 -12.83 -2.19 -1.61
C THR A 106 -13.18 -3.66 -1.37
N LYS A 107 -12.25 -4.56 -1.65
CA LYS A 107 -12.36 -5.98 -1.32
C LYS A 107 -11.27 -6.39 -0.35
N ALA A 108 -11.60 -7.30 0.57
CA ALA A 108 -10.64 -7.92 1.47
C ALA A 108 -11.00 -9.37 1.78
N ARG A 109 -9.99 -10.18 2.06
CA ARG A 109 -10.15 -11.57 2.50
C ARG A 109 -9.86 -11.64 4.01
N PHE A 110 -10.80 -12.18 4.79
CA PHE A 110 -10.63 -12.30 6.25
C PHE A 110 -10.03 -13.66 6.67
N SER A 111 -10.13 -14.69 5.83
CA SER A 111 -9.46 -15.99 6.06
C SER A 111 -9.06 -16.62 4.73
N GLU A 112 -8.02 -17.45 4.73
CA GLU A 112 -7.58 -18.17 3.53
C GLU A 112 -8.61 -19.18 3.00
N THR A 113 -9.51 -19.65 3.88
CA THR A 113 -10.54 -20.66 3.57
C THR A 113 -11.72 -20.10 2.78
N TYR A 114 -11.99 -18.79 2.89
CA TYR A 114 -13.16 -18.15 2.29
C TYR A 114 -12.76 -17.13 1.22
N GLY A 115 -13.73 -16.79 0.36
CA GLY A 115 -13.56 -15.80 -0.71
C GLY A 115 -13.27 -14.39 -0.22
N GLU A 116 -13.10 -13.47 -1.17
CA GLU A 116 -13.03 -12.05 -0.86
C GLU A 116 -14.42 -11.49 -0.52
N HIS A 117 -14.46 -10.56 0.42
CA HIS A 117 -15.67 -9.85 0.86
C HIS A 117 -15.66 -8.43 0.32
N ASP A 118 -16.84 -7.93 -0.06
CA ASP A 118 -17.02 -6.54 -0.49
C ASP A 118 -17.16 -5.65 0.75
N ILE A 119 -16.25 -4.69 0.91
CA ILE A 119 -16.27 -3.69 1.98
C ILE A 119 -16.67 -2.35 1.39
N LEU A 120 -17.75 -1.77 1.92
CA LEU A 120 -18.22 -0.43 1.56
C LEU A 120 -18.15 0.49 2.78
N ILE A 121 -17.44 1.60 2.65
CA ILE A 121 -17.39 2.68 3.64
C ILE A 121 -18.18 3.86 3.08
N LYS A 122 -19.23 4.28 3.77
CA LYS A 122 -20.06 5.42 3.41
C LYS A 122 -20.04 6.45 4.53
N CYS A 123 -19.69 7.68 4.20
CA CYS A 123 -19.77 8.83 5.08
C CYS A 123 -20.80 9.81 4.50
N SER A 124 -22.04 9.77 4.97
CA SER A 124 -23.07 10.74 4.57
C SER A 124 -23.00 11.99 5.43
N GLY A 125 -23.10 13.14 4.78
CA GLY A 125 -23.35 14.45 5.37
C GLY A 125 -24.04 15.31 4.32
N GLY A 126 -25.36 15.14 4.15
CA GLY A 126 -26.13 15.74 3.06
C GLY A 126 -27.65 15.59 3.29
N GLU A 127 -28.43 16.37 2.53
CA GLU A 127 -29.85 16.72 2.77
C GLU A 127 -30.69 15.59 3.39
N GLY A 128 -31.16 15.83 4.62
CA GLY A 128 -32.03 14.94 5.39
C GLY A 128 -31.44 14.46 6.73
N GLU A 129 -30.11 14.35 6.85
CA GLU A 129 -29.46 13.98 8.12
C GLU A 129 -28.84 15.21 8.82
N LYS A 130 -29.32 15.51 10.04
CA LYS A 130 -28.82 16.65 10.85
C LYS A 130 -27.34 16.55 11.24
N HIS A 131 -26.78 15.34 11.25
CA HIS A 131 -25.39 15.08 11.61
C HIS A 131 -24.81 13.98 10.72
N PRO A 132 -23.50 14.03 10.42
CA PRO A 132 -22.89 13.04 9.55
C PRO A 132 -22.93 11.64 10.16
N VAL A 133 -23.08 10.64 9.30
CA VAL A 133 -23.13 9.22 9.66
C VAL A 133 -22.08 8.46 8.87
N LEU A 134 -21.26 7.70 9.58
CA LEU A 134 -20.34 6.73 8.98
C LEU A 134 -20.97 5.34 9.06
N SER A 135 -21.01 4.64 7.95
CA SER A 135 -21.45 3.25 7.86
C SER A 135 -20.39 2.41 7.17
N VAL A 136 -20.09 1.24 7.72
CA VAL A 136 -19.26 0.22 7.08
C VAL A 136 -20.14 -0.99 6.81
N CYS A 137 -20.16 -1.44 5.56
CA CYS A 137 -20.86 -2.64 5.14
C CYS A 137 -19.86 -3.71 4.70
N ILE A 138 -20.15 -4.97 5.03
CA ILE A 138 -19.47 -6.15 4.49
C ILE A 138 -20.53 -6.98 3.77
N ASP A 139 -20.30 -7.30 2.49
CA ASP A 139 -21.22 -8.04 1.63
C ASP A 139 -22.66 -7.49 1.70
N LYS A 140 -22.78 -6.17 1.57
CA LYS A 140 -24.03 -5.39 1.62
C LYS A 140 -24.73 -5.37 3.00
N LYS A 141 -24.15 -5.99 4.04
CA LYS A 141 -24.67 -5.93 5.42
C LYS A 141 -23.93 -4.86 6.21
N VAL A 142 -24.66 -3.95 6.84
CA VAL A 142 -24.07 -2.92 7.72
C VAL A 142 -23.52 -3.58 8.98
N VAL A 143 -22.22 -3.49 9.21
CA VAL A 143 -21.53 -4.07 10.38
C VAL A 143 -21.11 -3.01 11.39
N ILE A 144 -20.86 -1.77 10.92
CA ILE A 144 -20.55 -0.63 11.78
C ILE A 144 -21.43 0.53 11.34
N ARG A 145 -22.04 1.21 12.31
CA ARG A 145 -22.76 2.47 12.07
C ARG A 145 -22.53 3.45 13.21
N VAL A 146 -21.85 4.54 12.91
CA VAL A 146 -21.60 5.62 13.87
C VAL A 146 -22.48 6.80 13.48
N LYS A 147 -23.42 7.14 14.36
CA LYS A 147 -24.30 8.30 14.19
C LYS A 147 -23.66 9.53 14.82
N ARG A 148 -24.00 10.70 14.30
CA ARG A 148 -23.57 12.00 14.84
C ARG A 148 -22.06 12.12 14.94
N LEU A 149 -21.35 11.81 13.85
CA LEU A 149 -19.89 11.92 13.83
C LEU A 149 -19.46 13.34 14.19
N GLN A 150 -18.72 13.47 15.29
CA GLN A 150 -18.03 14.69 15.68
C GLN A 150 -16.59 14.55 15.20
N TRP A 151 -16.30 15.06 13.99
CA TRP A 151 -14.94 15.05 13.45
C TRP A 151 -14.08 16.03 14.24
N ASN A 152 -13.34 15.53 15.22
CA ASN A 152 -12.30 16.31 15.87
C ASN A 152 -11.05 16.28 14.98
N PHE A 153 -10.98 17.21 14.02
CA PHE A 153 -9.77 17.41 13.24
C PHE A 153 -8.64 17.87 14.18
N ARG A 154 -7.63 17.02 14.37
CA ARG A 154 -6.37 17.39 15.01
C ARG A 154 -5.31 17.61 13.93
N GLY A 155 -5.54 18.60 13.07
CA GLY A 155 -4.51 19.11 12.16
C GLY A 155 -3.98 20.44 12.68
N LYS A 156 -2.65 20.61 12.74
CA LYS A 156 -2.08 21.96 12.75
C LYS A 156 -2.19 22.48 11.32
N GLY A 157 -2.82 23.64 11.15
CA GLY A 157 -2.89 24.33 9.86
C GLY A 157 -1.49 24.71 9.35
N PRO A 158 -1.35 24.98 8.04
CA PRO A 158 -0.10 25.38 7.41
C PRO A 158 0.49 26.64 8.03
#